data_AF-A0A4Q0I7X8-F1
#
_entry.id   AF-A0A4Q0I7X8-F1
#
_cell.length_a   1.000
_cell.length_b   1.000
_cell.length_c   1.000
_cell.angle_alpha   90.00
_cell.angle_beta   90.00
_cell.angle_gamma   90.00
#
_symmetry.space_group_name_H-M   'P 1'
#
loop_
_entity.id
_entity.type
_entity.pdbx_description
1 polymer ?
#
loop_
_entity_poly.entity_id
_entity_poly.type
_entity_poly.pdbx_seq_one_letter_code
_entity_poly.pdbx_strand_id
1 'polypeptide(L)'
;METPSRYLQKIVNKIIYNEDELKIYWGDDRYVLGFNSPTMTNLNKFFSIKTVYDTIADIDRKIKYSFNKILNMNLPETLEGYNSFSKQTDNEYWAMYYVENIIFRTSTLWDLLAQLYNIHFDLKYDIDKVYYRTLFNNCAQGKNAIPQAKRIDAYFREEDNMDTTPWGGNHAYVTEFRNKMTHRNAPSISAINQYATELRPPAMYVLIRVIEDYAQVSHYINELLSQIDFEKLLSEIRP
;
A
#
# COMPACT_ATOMS: atom_id res chain seq x y z
N MET A 1 28.95 1.63 -0.95
CA MET A 1 27.59 2.16 -0.72
C MET A 1 26.63 1.29 -1.53
N GLU A 2 25.51 0.85 -0.96
CA GLU A 2 24.51 0.08 -1.72
C GLU A 2 23.77 1.03 -2.68
N THR A 3 23.52 0.61 -3.92
CA THR A 3 22.76 1.44 -4.87
C THR A 3 21.28 1.51 -4.47
N PRO A 4 20.58 2.62 -4.73
CA PRO A 4 19.15 2.73 -4.44
C PRO A 4 18.33 1.58 -5.05
N SER A 5 18.62 1.21 -6.29
CA SER A 5 17.99 0.09 -6.99
C SER A 5 18.09 -1.22 -6.22
N ARG A 6 19.27 -1.54 -5.67
CA ARG A 6 19.52 -2.77 -4.91
C ARG A 6 18.87 -2.72 -3.52
N TYR A 7 18.89 -1.56 -2.87
CA TYR A 7 18.18 -1.32 -1.61
C TYR A 7 16.67 -1.59 -1.76
N LEU A 8 16.04 -0.98 -2.77
CA LEU A 8 14.61 -1.13 -3.03
C LEU A 8 14.25 -2.57 -3.41
N GLN A 9 15.10 -3.25 -4.19
CA GLN A 9 14.86 -4.64 -4.54
C GLN A 9 14.86 -5.56 -3.31
N LYS A 10 15.74 -5.30 -2.32
CA LYS A 10 15.71 -6.04 -1.05
C LYS A 10 14.42 -5.82 -0.27
N ILE A 11 13.86 -4.60 -0.30
CA ILE A 11 12.58 -4.30 0.36
C ILE A 11 11.45 -5.07 -0.32
N VAL A 12 11.31 -4.91 -1.64
CA VAL A 12 10.23 -5.54 -2.42
C VAL A 12 10.27 -7.06 -2.32
N ASN A 13 11.46 -7.67 -2.33
CA ASN A 13 11.61 -9.13 -2.22
C ASN A 13 11.21 -9.70 -0.85
N LYS A 14 11.15 -8.87 0.20
CA LYS A 14 10.68 -9.31 1.53
C LYS A 14 9.15 -9.32 1.64
N ILE A 15 8.45 -8.65 0.73
CA ILE A 15 7.00 -8.58 0.74
C ILE A 15 6.48 -9.77 -0.05
N ILE A 16 5.76 -10.66 0.62
CA ILE A 16 5.26 -11.91 0.03
C ILE A 16 3.78 -12.05 0.39
N TYR A 17 2.95 -12.16 -0.64
CA TYR A 17 1.55 -12.56 -0.54
C TYR A 17 1.36 -13.80 -1.41
N ASN A 18 0.90 -14.89 -0.82
CA ASN A 18 0.64 -16.13 -1.54
C ASN A 18 -0.84 -16.18 -1.93
N GLU A 19 -1.14 -16.19 -3.23
CA GLU A 19 -2.53 -16.24 -3.72
C GLU A 19 -3.33 -17.45 -3.26
N ASP A 20 -2.66 -18.51 -2.84
CA ASP A 20 -3.30 -19.73 -2.37
C ASP A 20 -3.46 -19.77 -0.84
N GLU A 21 -2.95 -18.76 -0.11
CA GLU A 21 -2.88 -18.77 1.36
C GLU A 21 -4.24 -19.00 2.03
N LEU A 22 -5.29 -18.37 1.52
CA LEU A 22 -6.65 -18.46 2.06
C LEU A 22 -7.61 -19.26 1.16
N LYS A 23 -7.10 -20.03 0.19
CA LYS A 23 -7.94 -20.90 -0.63
C LYS A 23 -8.34 -22.15 0.14
N ILE A 24 -9.63 -22.47 0.10
CA ILE A 24 -10.19 -23.73 0.61
C ILE A 24 -10.38 -24.67 -0.57
N TYR A 25 -9.54 -25.69 -0.67
CA TYR A 25 -9.63 -26.71 -1.72
C TYR A 25 -10.70 -27.76 -1.39
N TRP A 26 -11.43 -28.18 -2.42
CA TRP A 26 -12.41 -29.28 -2.38
C TRP A 26 -12.04 -30.31 -3.45
N GLY A 27 -11.44 -31.42 -3.03
CA GLY A 27 -10.80 -32.37 -3.94
C GLY A 27 -9.53 -31.77 -4.56
N ASP A 28 -9.10 -32.33 -5.70
CA ASP A 28 -7.76 -32.07 -6.23
C ASP A 28 -7.65 -30.73 -6.99
N ASP A 29 -8.70 -30.34 -7.73
CA ASP A 29 -8.61 -29.24 -8.72
C ASP A 29 -9.61 -28.09 -8.50
N ARG A 30 -10.40 -28.13 -7.43
CA ARG A 30 -11.47 -27.15 -7.17
C ARG A 30 -11.24 -26.44 -5.85
N TYR A 31 -11.63 -25.17 -5.78
CA TYR A 31 -11.62 -24.40 -4.55
C TYR A 31 -12.95 -23.66 -4.36
N VAL A 32 -13.27 -23.35 -3.10
CA VAL A 32 -14.46 -22.59 -2.75
C VAL A 32 -14.22 -21.11 -3.01
N LEU A 33 -14.99 -20.53 -3.95
CA LEU A 33 -14.86 -19.12 -4.33
C LEU A 33 -15.39 -18.17 -3.24
N GLY A 34 -16.53 -18.53 -2.64
CA GLY A 34 -17.26 -17.66 -1.73
C GLY A 34 -18.30 -18.41 -0.92
N PHE A 35 -18.78 -17.76 0.13
CA PHE A 35 -19.81 -18.28 1.02
C PHE A 35 -20.62 -17.11 1.59
N ASN A 36 -21.92 -17.34 1.79
CA ASN A 36 -22.79 -16.41 2.48
C ASN A 36 -23.91 -17.19 3.18
N SER A 37 -24.05 -17.02 4.49
CA SER A 37 -25.13 -17.62 5.27
C SER A 37 -25.58 -16.68 6.39
N PRO A 38 -26.90 -16.58 6.67
CA PRO A 38 -27.38 -15.74 7.76
C PRO A 38 -26.95 -16.24 9.16
N THR A 39 -26.54 -17.50 9.30
CA THR A 39 -26.27 -18.13 10.60
C THR A 39 -24.79 -18.40 10.86
N MET A 40 -23.96 -18.49 9.82
CA MET A 40 -22.55 -18.88 9.94
C MET A 40 -21.63 -17.66 9.92
N THR A 41 -21.67 -16.89 11.02
CA THR A 41 -21.01 -15.58 11.11
C THR A 41 -19.49 -15.67 11.01
N ASN A 42 -18.87 -16.70 11.59
CA ASN A 42 -17.41 -16.89 11.50
C ASN A 42 -16.98 -17.21 10.08
N LEU A 43 -17.73 -18.08 9.39
CA LEU A 43 -17.41 -18.45 8.02
C LEU A 43 -17.63 -17.26 7.07
N ASN A 44 -18.69 -16.47 7.25
CA ASN A 44 -18.85 -15.21 6.51
C ASN A 44 -17.65 -14.27 6.73
N LYS A 45 -17.20 -14.12 7.98
CA LYS A 45 -16.03 -13.29 8.31
C LYS A 45 -14.76 -13.79 7.63
N PHE A 46 -14.53 -15.10 7.60
CA PHE A 46 -13.43 -15.71 6.83
C PHE A 46 -13.48 -15.30 5.35
N PHE A 47 -14.62 -15.48 4.69
CA PHE A 47 -14.73 -15.19 3.25
C PHE A 47 -14.65 -13.68 2.94
N SER A 48 -15.10 -12.81 3.84
CA SER A 48 -14.85 -11.37 3.74
C SER A 48 -13.36 -11.04 3.81
N ILE A 49 -12.63 -11.60 4.78
CA ILE A 49 -11.17 -11.42 4.89
C ILE A 49 -10.46 -11.98 3.66
N LYS A 50 -10.83 -13.19 3.21
CA LYS A 50 -10.29 -13.83 2.01
C LYS A 50 -10.45 -12.95 0.78
N THR A 51 -11.63 -12.36 0.57
CA THR A 51 -11.90 -11.50 -0.60
C THR A 51 -10.98 -10.26 -0.60
N VAL A 52 -10.79 -9.64 0.56
CA VAL A 52 -9.87 -8.51 0.71
C VAL A 52 -8.42 -8.96 0.48
N TYR A 53 -8.03 -10.11 1.03
CA TYR A 53 -6.69 -10.69 0.85
C TYR A 53 -6.38 -11.01 -0.63
N ASP A 54 -7.31 -11.63 -1.35
CA ASP A 54 -7.14 -11.94 -2.77
C ASP A 54 -6.86 -10.65 -3.58
N THR A 55 -7.53 -9.55 -3.21
CA THR A 55 -7.29 -8.22 -3.80
C THR A 55 -5.91 -7.66 -3.43
N ILE A 56 -5.47 -7.84 -2.19
CA ILE A 56 -4.11 -7.45 -1.74
C ILE A 56 -3.05 -8.19 -2.56
N ALA A 57 -3.19 -9.51 -2.75
CA ALA A 57 -2.25 -10.31 -3.53
C ALA A 57 -2.20 -9.90 -5.01
N ASP A 58 -3.35 -9.58 -5.62
CA ASP A 58 -3.42 -9.05 -6.99
C ASP A 58 -2.73 -7.67 -7.09
N ILE A 59 -2.95 -6.77 -6.12
CA ILE A 59 -2.31 -5.45 -6.08
C ILE A 59 -0.79 -5.57 -5.90
N ASP A 60 -0.33 -6.45 -5.00
CA ASP A 60 1.09 -6.77 -4.80
C ASP A 60 1.80 -7.13 -6.11
N ARG A 61 1.20 -8.05 -6.88
CA ARG A 61 1.72 -8.45 -8.20
C ARG A 61 1.84 -7.27 -9.16
N LYS A 62 0.84 -6.39 -9.18
CA LYS A 62 0.84 -5.22 -10.06
C LYS A 62 1.84 -4.14 -9.63
N ILE A 63 2.06 -3.96 -8.33
CA ILE A 63 3.14 -3.12 -7.79
C ILE A 63 4.50 -3.68 -8.24
N LYS A 64 4.74 -4.98 -7.99
CA LYS A 64 5.99 -5.65 -8.39
C LYS A 64 6.25 -5.61 -9.88
N TYR A 65 5.21 -5.74 -10.70
CA TYR A 65 5.34 -5.57 -12.15
C TYR A 65 5.83 -4.16 -12.51
N SER A 66 5.20 -3.13 -11.97
CA SER A 66 5.58 -1.72 -12.22
C SER A 66 6.99 -1.44 -11.72
N PHE A 67 7.34 -1.94 -10.53
CA PHE A 67 8.67 -1.85 -9.95
C PHE A 67 9.74 -2.49 -10.86
N ASN A 68 9.50 -3.71 -11.33
CA ASN A 68 10.42 -4.40 -12.25
C ASN A 68 10.57 -3.67 -13.59
N LYS A 69 9.52 -3.02 -14.10
CA LYS A 69 9.65 -2.18 -15.29
C LYS A 69 10.58 -1.00 -15.06
N ILE A 70 10.52 -0.36 -13.89
CA ILE A 70 11.40 0.75 -13.53
C ILE A 70 12.85 0.29 -13.35
N LEU A 71 13.10 -0.84 -12.68
CA LEU A 71 14.46 -1.36 -12.47
C LEU A 71 15.20 -1.69 -13.78
N ASN A 72 14.47 -1.99 -14.84
CA ASN A 72 15.05 -2.22 -16.17
C ASN A 72 15.32 -0.92 -16.95
N MET A 73 15.00 0.24 -16.37
CA MET A 73 15.30 1.54 -16.93
C MET A 73 16.64 2.04 -16.37
N ASN A 74 17.48 2.59 -17.25
CA ASN A 74 18.73 3.26 -16.85
C ASN A 74 18.40 4.63 -16.25
N LEU A 75 17.84 4.65 -15.04
CA LEU A 75 17.56 5.87 -14.30
C LEU A 75 18.80 6.35 -13.53
N PRO A 76 18.98 7.67 -13.39
CA PRO A 76 19.99 8.21 -12.50
C PRO A 76 19.76 7.74 -11.06
N GLU A 77 20.80 7.19 -10.44
CA GLU A 77 20.76 6.74 -9.04
C GLU A 77 21.01 7.87 -8.05
N THR A 78 21.50 9.02 -8.51
CA THR A 78 21.74 10.21 -7.69
C THR A 78 20.96 11.41 -8.23
N LEU A 79 20.80 12.44 -7.39
CA LEU A 79 20.24 13.73 -7.80
C LEU A 79 21.25 14.55 -8.63
N GLU A 80 22.49 14.07 -8.77
CA GLU A 80 23.57 14.80 -9.42
C GLU A 80 23.28 14.96 -10.92
N GLY A 81 23.28 16.22 -11.39
CA GLY A 81 22.95 16.54 -12.78
C GLY A 81 21.46 16.48 -13.14
N TYR A 82 20.57 16.17 -12.18
CA TYR A 82 19.14 16.26 -12.44
C TYR A 82 18.70 17.72 -12.61
N ASN A 83 17.92 17.99 -13.66
CA ASN A 83 17.37 19.30 -13.95
C ASN A 83 15.85 19.22 -14.14
N SER A 84 15.09 19.76 -13.19
CA SER A 84 13.63 19.82 -13.26
C SER A 84 13.11 20.61 -14.47
N PHE A 85 13.91 21.49 -15.06
CA PHE A 85 13.54 22.33 -16.20
C PHE A 85 13.99 21.75 -17.56
N SER A 86 14.77 20.66 -17.58
CA SER A 86 15.15 20.02 -18.84
C SER A 86 13.96 19.28 -19.46
N LYS A 87 14.04 19.04 -20.77
CA LYS A 87 13.08 18.16 -21.45
C LYS A 87 13.17 16.76 -20.82
N GLN A 88 12.03 16.26 -20.36
CA GLN A 88 11.91 14.91 -19.83
C GLN A 88 12.34 13.88 -20.89
N THR A 89 13.18 12.93 -20.49
CA THR A 89 13.56 11.80 -21.36
C THR A 89 12.45 10.75 -21.36
N ASP A 90 12.42 9.88 -22.39
CA ASP A 90 11.43 8.79 -22.45
C ASP A 90 11.53 7.85 -21.24
N ASN A 91 12.75 7.56 -20.76
CA ASN A 91 12.95 6.75 -19.56
C ASN A 91 12.36 7.41 -18.31
N GLU A 92 12.56 8.72 -18.14
CA GLU A 92 11.98 9.45 -17.02
C GLU A 92 10.45 9.52 -17.10
N TYR A 93 9.89 9.64 -18.31
CA TYR A 93 8.45 9.63 -18.54
C TYR A 93 7.83 8.28 -18.14
N TRP A 94 8.35 7.18 -18.70
CA TRP A 94 7.84 5.86 -18.41
C TRP A 94 8.10 5.42 -16.96
N ALA A 95 9.22 5.85 -16.37
CA ALA A 95 9.45 5.63 -14.95
C ALA A 95 8.37 6.29 -14.10
N MET A 96 8.00 7.55 -14.38
CA MET A 96 6.92 8.23 -13.67
C MET A 96 5.57 7.60 -13.89
N TYR A 97 5.26 7.17 -15.12
CA TYR A 97 4.07 6.36 -15.35
C TYR A 97 4.00 5.14 -14.41
N TYR A 98 5.09 4.36 -14.28
CA TYR A 98 5.09 3.19 -13.40
C TYR A 98 5.09 3.55 -11.91
N VAL A 99 5.76 4.64 -11.50
CA VAL A 99 5.72 5.12 -10.12
C VAL A 99 4.33 5.59 -9.72
N GLU A 100 3.65 6.36 -10.56
CA GLU A 100 2.27 6.80 -10.34
C GLU A 100 1.33 5.59 -10.19
N ASN A 101 1.55 4.54 -10.98
CA ASN A 101 0.86 3.27 -10.86
C ASN A 101 1.11 2.58 -9.50
N ILE A 102 2.34 2.62 -8.97
CA ILE A 102 2.67 2.09 -7.64
C ILE A 102 1.98 2.95 -6.56
N ILE A 103 2.04 4.28 -6.66
CA ILE A 103 1.40 5.21 -5.71
C ILE A 103 -0.09 4.92 -5.56
N PHE A 104 -0.80 4.79 -6.69
CA PHE A 104 -2.23 4.51 -6.66
C PHE A 104 -2.54 3.19 -5.93
N ARG A 105 -1.76 2.15 -6.25
CA ARG A 105 -1.92 0.81 -5.69
C ARG A 105 -1.55 0.74 -4.21
N THR A 106 -0.50 1.43 -3.78
CA THR A 106 -0.12 1.56 -2.36
C THR A 106 -1.21 2.28 -1.58
N SER A 107 -1.81 3.34 -2.14
CA SER A 107 -2.98 3.99 -1.53
C SER A 107 -4.15 3.01 -1.36
N THR A 108 -4.42 2.17 -2.37
CA THR A 108 -5.46 1.13 -2.26
C THR A 108 -5.13 0.11 -1.18
N LEU A 109 -3.87 -0.29 -0.98
CA LEU A 109 -3.49 -1.17 0.13
C LEU A 109 -3.81 -0.57 1.51
N TRP A 110 -3.66 0.75 1.67
CA TRP A 110 -4.05 1.43 2.92
C TRP A 110 -5.57 1.36 3.16
N ASP A 111 -6.38 1.52 2.11
CA ASP A 111 -7.83 1.34 2.18
C ASP A 111 -8.21 -0.11 2.51
N LEU A 112 -7.54 -1.09 1.89
CA LEU A 112 -7.78 -2.52 2.15
C LEU A 112 -7.36 -2.92 3.57
N LEU A 113 -6.27 -2.37 4.10
CA LEU A 113 -5.90 -2.53 5.50
C LEU A 113 -7.00 -2.01 6.44
N ALA A 114 -7.57 -0.83 6.14
CA ALA A 114 -8.69 -0.29 6.92
C ALA A 114 -9.94 -1.18 6.83
N GLN A 115 -10.23 -1.78 5.67
CA GLN A 115 -11.31 -2.76 5.53
C GLN A 115 -11.06 -4.02 6.37
N LEU A 116 -9.83 -4.56 6.38
CA LEU A 116 -9.47 -5.68 7.23
C LEU A 116 -9.68 -5.34 8.72
N TYR A 117 -9.32 -4.14 9.16
CA TYR A 117 -9.59 -3.68 10.53
C TYR A 117 -11.11 -3.60 10.81
N ASN A 118 -11.88 -3.03 9.89
CA ASN A 118 -13.34 -2.95 10.01
C ASN A 118 -13.97 -4.34 10.20
N ILE A 119 -13.52 -5.34 9.44
CA ILE A 119 -13.99 -6.73 9.53
C ILE A 119 -13.48 -7.42 10.80
N HIS A 120 -12.18 -7.31 11.10
CA HIS A 120 -11.54 -8.03 12.20
C HIS A 120 -12.05 -7.55 13.56
N PHE A 121 -12.12 -6.24 13.77
CA PHE A 121 -12.58 -5.64 15.03
C PHE A 121 -14.09 -5.36 15.06
N ASP A 122 -14.82 -5.75 14.01
CA ASP A 122 -16.27 -5.59 13.89
C ASP A 122 -16.73 -4.14 14.11
N LEU A 123 -16.04 -3.17 13.48
CA LEU A 123 -16.22 -1.74 13.72
C LEU A 123 -17.52 -1.17 13.12
N LYS A 124 -18.25 -1.97 12.33
CA LYS A 124 -19.55 -1.65 11.71
C LYS A 124 -19.57 -0.41 10.81
N TYR A 125 -18.42 0.02 10.28
CA TYR A 125 -18.42 1.03 9.22
C TYR A 125 -19.00 0.43 7.95
N ASP A 126 -19.80 1.23 7.25
CA ASP A 126 -20.24 0.96 5.88
C ASP A 126 -19.00 0.84 4.98
N ILE A 127 -18.90 -0.25 4.22
CA ILE A 127 -17.68 -0.60 3.46
C ILE A 127 -17.31 0.47 2.42
N ASP A 128 -18.32 1.11 1.82
CA ASP A 128 -18.14 2.17 0.82
C ASP A 128 -17.72 3.51 1.45
N LYS A 129 -17.69 3.59 2.78
CA LYS A 129 -17.36 4.81 3.55
C LYS A 129 -16.17 4.62 4.48
N VAL A 130 -15.41 3.54 4.30
CA VAL A 130 -14.17 3.30 5.05
C VAL A 130 -13.06 4.15 4.44
N TYR A 131 -12.78 5.30 5.05
CA TYR A 131 -11.60 6.11 4.74
C TYR A 131 -10.50 5.79 5.74
N TYR A 132 -9.37 5.25 5.26
CA TYR A 132 -8.32 4.72 6.14
C TYR A 132 -7.83 5.72 7.19
N ARG A 133 -7.58 6.98 6.81
CA ARG A 133 -7.12 8.03 7.75
C ARG A 133 -8.10 8.27 8.88
N THR A 134 -9.38 8.40 8.56
CA THR A 134 -10.44 8.63 9.56
C THR A 134 -10.61 7.41 10.47
N LEU A 135 -10.59 6.21 9.88
CA LEU A 135 -10.72 4.97 10.65
C LEU A 135 -9.57 4.83 11.65
N PHE A 136 -8.32 4.93 11.21
CA PHE A 136 -7.17 4.77 12.10
C PHE A 136 -7.07 5.87 13.14
N ASN A 137 -7.42 7.11 12.79
CA ASN A 137 -7.50 8.21 13.76
C ASN A 137 -8.52 7.93 14.87
N ASN A 138 -9.71 7.44 14.52
CA ASN A 138 -10.74 7.08 15.49
C ASN A 138 -10.31 5.88 16.34
N CYS A 139 -9.75 4.83 15.72
CA CYS A 139 -9.27 3.63 16.40
C CYS A 139 -8.06 3.90 17.29
N ALA A 140 -7.29 4.95 17.05
CA ALA A 140 -6.16 5.35 17.89
C ALA A 140 -6.59 6.07 19.19
N GLN A 141 -7.84 6.51 19.29
CA GLN A 141 -8.32 7.39 20.37
C GLN A 141 -9.28 6.69 21.35
N GLY A 142 -9.45 7.31 22.52
CA GLY A 142 -10.44 6.91 23.52
C GLY A 142 -10.05 5.69 24.38
N LYS A 143 -11.02 5.20 25.16
CA LYS A 143 -10.84 4.10 26.11
C LYS A 143 -10.66 2.74 25.43
N ASN A 144 -11.20 2.57 24.23
CA ASN A 144 -11.14 1.33 23.44
C ASN A 144 -10.12 1.43 22.30
N ALA A 145 -9.09 2.26 22.46
CA ALA A 145 -8.09 2.48 21.43
C ALA A 145 -7.37 1.17 21.08
N ILE A 146 -7.24 0.88 19.79
CA ILE A 146 -6.51 -0.27 19.27
C ILE A 146 -5.02 0.10 19.23
N PRO A 147 -4.14 -0.59 19.98
CA PRO A 147 -2.73 -0.22 20.08
C PRO A 147 -2.02 -0.12 18.73
N GLN A 148 -2.32 -1.04 17.81
CA GLN A 148 -1.75 -1.04 16.46
C GLN A 148 -2.22 0.18 15.65
N ALA A 149 -3.48 0.61 15.81
CA ALA A 149 -4.01 1.79 15.14
C ALA A 149 -3.28 3.07 15.58
N LYS A 150 -2.82 3.16 16.84
CA LYS A 150 -1.98 4.28 17.29
C LYS A 150 -0.65 4.35 16.55
N ARG A 151 -0.02 3.21 16.25
CA ARG A 151 1.25 3.18 15.50
C ARG A 151 1.03 3.57 14.04
N ILE A 152 -0.04 3.08 13.43
CA ILE A 152 -0.43 3.45 12.06
C ILE A 152 -0.73 4.96 11.97
N ASP A 153 -1.53 5.48 12.90
CA ASP A 153 -1.90 6.89 12.96
C ASP A 153 -0.69 7.80 13.27
N ALA A 154 0.29 7.32 14.05
CA ALA A 154 1.57 8.00 14.24
C ALA A 154 2.40 8.04 12.95
N TYR A 155 2.48 6.92 12.22
CA TYR A 155 3.18 6.85 10.93
C TYR A 155 2.60 7.85 9.90
N PHE A 156 1.28 8.03 9.87
CA PHE A 156 0.64 9.03 9.00
C PHE A 156 1.02 10.48 9.30
N ARG A 157 1.54 10.75 10.50
CA ARG A 157 1.98 12.08 10.97
C ARG A 157 3.50 12.18 11.13
N GLU A 158 4.23 11.17 10.68
CA GLU A 158 5.69 11.20 10.72
C GLU A 158 6.21 12.43 9.94
N GLU A 159 7.15 13.14 10.54
CA GLU A 159 7.77 14.30 9.91
C GLU A 159 8.69 13.86 8.77
N ASP A 160 8.83 14.73 7.76
CA ASP A 160 9.71 14.45 6.66
C ASP A 160 11.17 14.47 7.12
N ASN A 161 11.85 13.32 6.99
CA ASN A 161 13.24 13.18 7.41
C ASN A 161 14.00 12.22 6.50
N MET A 162 14.87 12.73 5.65
CA MET A 162 15.67 11.92 4.72
C MET A 162 17.02 11.48 5.30
N ASP A 163 17.34 11.86 6.54
CA ASP A 163 18.58 11.47 7.23
C ASP A 163 18.47 10.09 7.90
N THR A 164 17.28 9.49 7.90
CA THR A 164 17.02 8.14 8.41
C THR A 164 17.01 7.11 7.28
N THR A 165 17.03 5.83 7.63
CA THR A 165 16.76 4.76 6.65
C THR A 165 15.92 3.69 7.34
N PRO A 166 14.65 3.48 6.95
CA PRO A 166 13.88 4.18 5.90
C PRO A 166 13.73 5.70 6.11
N TRP A 167 13.38 6.44 5.05
CA TRP A 167 13.07 7.88 5.15
C TRP A 167 11.79 8.10 5.98
N GLY A 168 11.78 9.16 6.79
CA GLY A 168 10.60 9.61 7.54
C GLY A 168 9.63 10.38 6.67
N GLY A 169 8.32 10.27 6.97
CA GLY A 169 7.27 11.09 6.35
C GLY A 169 6.81 10.60 4.97
N ASN A 170 7.17 9.36 4.60
CA ASN A 170 6.85 8.78 3.29
C ASN A 170 5.36 8.78 2.97
N HIS A 171 4.51 8.38 3.92
CA HIS A 171 3.07 8.35 3.69
C HIS A 171 2.49 9.74 3.39
N ALA A 172 2.95 10.76 4.11
CA ALA A 172 2.54 12.15 3.89
C ALA A 172 2.96 12.62 2.50
N TYR A 173 4.22 12.38 2.11
CA TYR A 173 4.74 12.70 0.79
C TYR A 173 3.94 12.03 -0.33
N VAL A 174 3.74 10.71 -0.25
CA VAL A 174 3.01 9.92 -1.27
C VAL A 174 1.56 10.38 -1.38
N THR A 175 0.89 10.65 -0.25
CA THR A 175 -0.48 11.17 -0.24
C THR A 175 -0.56 12.55 -0.89
N GLU A 176 0.36 13.45 -0.56
CA GLU A 176 0.40 14.79 -1.15
C GLU A 176 0.65 14.72 -2.67
N PHE A 177 1.61 13.91 -3.10
CA PHE A 177 1.91 13.69 -4.51
C PHE A 177 0.66 13.19 -5.27
N ARG A 178 -0.04 12.20 -4.71
CA ARG A 178 -1.30 11.67 -5.26
C ARG A 178 -2.40 12.71 -5.32
N ASN A 179 -2.60 13.47 -4.23
CA ASN A 179 -3.64 14.49 -4.16
C ASN A 179 -3.37 15.67 -5.11
N LYS A 180 -2.10 16.03 -5.34
CA LYS A 180 -1.74 17.03 -6.35
C LYS A 180 -2.13 16.55 -7.75
N MET A 181 -1.82 15.30 -8.11
CA MET A 181 -2.24 14.71 -9.40
C MET A 181 -3.75 14.78 -9.61
N THR A 182 -4.55 14.52 -8.57
CA THR A 182 -6.01 14.47 -8.69
C THR A 182 -6.69 15.84 -8.65
N HIS A 183 -6.06 16.86 -8.06
CA HIS A 183 -6.71 18.15 -7.76
C HIS A 183 -6.05 19.39 -8.37
N ARG A 184 -4.82 19.31 -8.89
CA ARG A 184 -4.09 20.50 -9.39
C ARG A 184 -3.42 20.25 -10.74
N ASN A 185 -2.34 19.49 -10.75
CA ASN A 185 -1.50 19.19 -11.91
C ASN A 185 -0.70 17.93 -11.61
N ALA A 186 -0.29 17.21 -12.64
CA ALA A 186 0.63 16.09 -12.48
C ALA A 186 1.97 16.61 -11.92
N PRO A 187 2.42 16.20 -10.71
CA PRO A 187 3.71 16.61 -10.16
C PRO A 187 4.91 16.12 -10.99
N SER A 188 4.66 15.16 -11.89
CA SER A 188 5.61 14.74 -12.92
C SER A 188 5.83 15.80 -14.03
N ILE A 189 5.12 16.93 -14.00
CA ILE A 189 5.27 18.07 -14.92
C ILE A 189 5.65 19.32 -14.12
N SER A 190 6.82 19.89 -14.45
CA SER A 190 7.23 21.19 -13.87
C SER A 190 6.27 22.29 -14.33
N ALA A 191 5.68 23.01 -13.38
CA ALA A 191 4.73 24.07 -13.64
C ALA A 191 4.93 25.22 -12.64
N ILE A 192 5.04 26.44 -13.15
CA ILE A 192 4.99 27.66 -12.33
C ILE A 192 3.79 28.47 -12.83
N ASN A 193 2.74 28.55 -12.01
CA ASN A 193 1.53 29.31 -12.31
C ASN A 193 0.97 29.95 -11.02
N GLN A 194 -0.12 30.71 -11.14
CA GLN A 194 -0.73 31.42 -10.02
C GLN A 194 -1.24 30.51 -8.88
N TYR A 195 -1.40 29.19 -9.14
CA TYR A 195 -1.95 28.21 -8.20
C TYR A 195 -0.91 27.19 -7.69
N ALA A 196 0.26 27.06 -8.32
CA ALA A 196 1.34 26.15 -7.92
C ALA A 196 2.71 26.53 -8.50
N THR A 197 3.74 26.36 -7.68
CA THR A 197 5.14 26.25 -8.10
C THR A 197 5.56 24.80 -7.86
N GLU A 198 5.60 23.99 -8.91
CA GLU A 198 5.91 22.57 -8.85
C GLU A 198 7.13 22.30 -9.75
N LEU A 199 8.13 21.63 -9.18
CA LEU A 199 9.30 21.18 -9.92
C LEU A 199 9.26 19.67 -9.99
N ARG A 200 9.31 19.13 -11.21
CA ARG A 200 9.35 17.69 -11.46
C ARG A 200 10.43 17.05 -10.58
N PRO A 201 10.11 16.09 -9.71
CA PRO A 201 11.11 15.40 -8.92
C PRO A 201 11.79 14.27 -9.72
N PRO A 202 12.99 13.85 -9.34
CA PRO A 202 13.63 12.67 -9.92
C PRO A 202 12.81 11.42 -9.69
N ALA A 203 12.81 10.56 -10.70
CA ALA A 203 12.02 9.34 -10.68
C ALA A 203 12.34 8.41 -9.50
N MET A 204 13.65 8.21 -9.28
CA MET A 204 14.16 7.38 -8.21
C MET A 204 13.76 7.90 -6.82
N TYR A 205 13.69 9.22 -6.66
CA TYR A 205 13.31 9.85 -5.39
C TYR A 205 11.87 9.47 -5.00
N VAL A 206 10.93 9.62 -5.92
CA VAL A 206 9.53 9.26 -5.70
C VAL A 206 9.37 7.75 -5.52
N LEU A 207 10.17 6.96 -6.26
CA LEU A 207 10.18 5.51 -6.14
C LEU A 207 10.59 5.05 -4.73
N ILE A 208 11.63 5.63 -4.14
CA ILE A 208 12.06 5.29 -2.76
C ILE A 208 10.92 5.53 -1.79
N ARG A 209 10.33 6.74 -1.82
CA ARG A 209 9.21 7.13 -0.95
C ARG A 209 8.05 6.14 -1.01
N VAL A 210 7.61 5.76 -2.22
CA VAL A 210 6.44 4.89 -2.37
C VAL A 210 6.72 3.42 -2.06
N ILE A 211 7.94 2.92 -2.31
CA ILE A 211 8.31 1.54 -1.98
C ILE A 211 8.46 1.36 -0.48
N GLU A 212 8.98 2.36 0.23
CA GLU A 212 9.04 2.35 1.69
C GLU A 212 7.63 2.43 2.33
N ASP A 213 6.73 3.27 1.80
CA ASP A 213 5.32 3.30 2.24
C ASP A 213 4.58 1.98 1.94
N TYR A 214 4.84 1.38 0.77
CA TYR A 214 4.34 0.05 0.39
C TYR A 214 4.84 -1.05 1.36
N ALA A 215 6.11 -1.00 1.76
CA ALA A 215 6.63 -1.94 2.74
C ALA A 215 5.96 -1.76 4.10
N GLN A 216 5.71 -0.52 4.51
CA GLN A 216 5.08 -0.22 5.79
C GLN A 216 3.63 -0.68 5.85
N VAL A 217 2.82 -0.41 4.82
CA VAL A 217 1.43 -0.93 4.78
C VAL A 217 1.41 -2.45 4.72
N SER A 218 2.33 -3.06 3.98
CA SER A 218 2.43 -4.53 3.88
C SER A 218 2.78 -5.16 5.23
N HIS A 219 3.67 -4.51 5.99
CA HIS A 219 3.99 -4.93 7.36
C HIS A 219 2.75 -4.91 8.26
N TYR A 220 1.95 -3.84 8.23
CA TYR A 220 0.73 -3.75 9.06
C TYR A 220 -0.35 -4.74 8.62
N ILE A 221 -0.50 -5.01 7.31
CA ILE A 221 -1.39 -6.06 6.80
C ILE A 221 -0.98 -7.42 7.38
N ASN A 222 0.30 -7.79 7.27
CA ASN A 222 0.80 -9.07 7.77
C ASN A 222 0.73 -9.19 9.29
N GLU A 223 1.00 -8.08 9.99
CA GLU A 223 0.82 -8.00 11.44
C GLU A 223 -0.64 -8.27 11.84
N LEU A 224 -1.63 -7.71 11.13
CA LEU A 224 -3.04 -7.97 11.41
C LEU A 224 -3.42 -9.41 11.07
N LEU A 225 -3.05 -9.91 9.88
CA LEU A 225 -3.39 -11.27 9.43
C LEU A 225 -2.86 -12.34 10.40
N SER A 226 -1.66 -12.14 10.96
CA SER A 226 -1.08 -13.08 11.93
C SER A 226 -1.80 -13.12 13.29
N GLN A 227 -2.67 -12.15 13.58
CA GLN A 227 -3.51 -12.14 14.78
C GLN A 227 -4.87 -12.82 14.56
N ILE A 228 -5.21 -13.19 13.33
CA ILE A 228 -6.49 -13.81 12.99
C ILE A 228 -6.39 -15.31 13.20
N ASP A 229 -7.22 -15.85 14.08
CA ASP A 229 -7.39 -17.29 14.25
C ASP A 229 -8.26 -17.86 13.11
N PHE A 230 -7.63 -18.15 11.98
CA PHE A 230 -8.31 -18.70 10.81
C PHE A 230 -8.89 -20.10 11.06
N GLU A 231 -8.29 -20.89 11.96
CA GLU A 231 -8.83 -22.21 12.35
C GLU A 231 -10.17 -22.05 13.05
N LYS A 232 -10.25 -21.11 14.01
CA LYS A 232 -11.52 -20.77 14.66
C LYS A 232 -12.55 -20.22 13.67
N LEU A 233 -12.13 -19.42 12.68
CA LEU A 233 -13.08 -18.92 11.68
C LEU A 233 -13.62 -20.03 10.77
N LEU A 234 -12.87 -21.12 10.60
CA LEU A 234 -13.20 -22.27 9.76
C LEU A 234 -13.78 -23.46 10.54
N SER A 235 -13.94 -23.35 11.86
CA SER A 235 -14.34 -24.49 12.72
C SER A 235 -15.73 -25.04 12.40
N GLU A 236 -16.56 -24.29 11.69
CA GLU A 236 -17.91 -24.71 11.29
C GLU A 236 -17.92 -25.63 10.06
N ILE A 237 -16.78 -25.77 9.35
CA ILE A 237 -16.65 -26.60 8.14
C ILE A 237 -15.46 -27.57 8.17
N ARG A 238 -14.65 -27.52 9.22
CA ARG A 238 -13.61 -28.53 9.48
C ARG A 238 -14.17 -29.53 10.52
N PRO A 239 -14.16 -30.85 10.23
CA PRO A 239 -14.68 -31.87 11.14
C PRO A 239 -13.90 -31.95 12.46
#